data_AF-Q5YME0-F1
#
_entry.id   AF-Q5YME0-F1
#
_cell.length_a   1.000
_cell.length_b   1.000
_cell.length_c   1.000
_cell.angle_alpha   90.00
_cell.angle_beta   90.00
_cell.angle_gamma   90.00
#
_symmetry.space_group_name_H-M   'P 1'
#
loop_
_entity.id
_entity.type
_entity.pdbx_description
1 polymer ?
#
loop_
_entity_poly.entity_id
_entity_poly.type
_entity_poly.pdbx_seq_one_letter_code
_entity_poly.pdbx_strand_id
1 'polypeptide(L)'
;MDRKPSLMYGYLRQELVGERVQEVEDAMREFAAREGFDLAVVHRECGAATGALWMLLRDVSQAWSRHIITPTPTHLKGGENDDRLTLLGQLQRLRPLRVWYLDPDDAAALVRTVRRNRDIPSPRASAPTPPRTPIGQFELRLNLATRGLAQIQTHELLTRAGLRHLSEPVEQIVLAVLAEAMTAAEPGIYARLAAGFPDLAPSNQITVWLLRRESTLEVQVHETASRADELMSDPITAFAEHGRVQPETGGTLTWARIPLAATPSVSYSSLRSAVS
;
A
#
# COMPACT_ATOMS: atom_id res chain seq x y z
N MET A 1 20.86 36.30 -24.46
CA MET A 1 20.20 36.42 -23.15
C MET A 1 20.24 35.05 -22.52
N ASP A 2 21.13 34.82 -21.56
CA ASP A 2 21.17 33.56 -20.81
C ASP A 2 19.88 33.44 -20.00
N ARG A 3 19.05 32.46 -20.38
CA ARG A 3 17.81 32.18 -19.67
C ARG A 3 18.23 31.51 -18.37
N LYS A 4 18.07 32.20 -17.23
CA LYS A 4 18.36 31.66 -15.90
C LYS A 4 17.67 30.29 -15.77
N PRO A 5 18.36 29.22 -15.33
CA PRO A 5 17.75 27.89 -15.22
C PRO A 5 16.50 27.96 -14.34
N SER A 6 15.47 27.20 -14.71
CA SER A 6 14.30 27.09 -13.85
C SER A 6 14.68 26.30 -12.61
N LEU A 7 14.22 26.73 -11.43
CA LEU A 7 14.53 26.01 -10.18
C LEU A 7 13.79 24.68 -10.12
N MET A 8 14.31 23.72 -9.39
CA MET A 8 13.63 22.49 -8.99
C MET A 8 13.87 22.25 -7.50
N TYR A 9 12.82 21.92 -6.75
CA TYR A 9 12.93 21.64 -5.31
C TYR A 9 13.03 20.14 -5.06
N GLY A 10 13.88 19.73 -4.13
CA GLY A 10 14.01 18.32 -3.74
C GLY A 10 13.17 18.00 -2.52
N TYR A 11 12.67 16.77 -2.45
CA TYR A 11 12.05 16.23 -1.25
C TYR A 11 12.51 14.80 -0.99
N LEU A 12 12.89 14.52 0.26
CA LEU A 12 13.47 13.26 0.68
C LEU A 12 12.92 12.82 2.04
N ARG A 13 12.63 11.54 2.19
CA ARG A 13 12.34 10.88 3.47
C ARG A 13 13.54 10.03 3.82
N GLN A 14 14.26 10.40 4.87
CA GLN A 14 15.55 9.80 5.21
C GLN A 14 15.42 8.30 5.51
N GLU A 15 14.32 7.87 6.12
CA GLU A 15 14.04 6.47 6.41
C GLU A 15 13.87 5.59 5.16
N LEU A 16 13.58 6.19 3.99
CA LEU A 16 13.46 5.47 2.72
C LEU A 16 14.78 5.31 1.97
N VAL A 17 15.84 5.99 2.42
CA VAL A 17 17.15 5.99 1.75
C VAL A 17 18.31 5.62 2.68
N GLY A 18 18.09 5.64 3.99
CA GLY A 18 19.07 5.26 5.00
C GLY A 18 20.30 6.17 4.98
N GLU A 19 21.49 5.59 5.03
CA GLU A 19 22.77 6.32 5.07
C GLU A 19 23.15 6.98 3.73
N ARG A 20 22.45 6.66 2.63
CA ARG A 20 22.76 7.12 1.28
C ARG A 20 22.16 8.48 0.93
N VAL A 21 21.76 9.28 1.93
CA VAL A 21 21.16 10.61 1.72
C VAL A 21 21.99 11.45 0.74
N GLN A 22 23.31 11.47 0.91
CA GLN A 22 24.19 12.28 0.07
C GLN A 22 24.21 11.79 -1.38
N GLU A 23 24.36 10.48 -1.62
CA GLU A 23 24.38 9.90 -2.97
C GLU A 23 23.06 10.14 -3.71
N VAL A 24 21.94 10.07 -3.00
CA VAL A 24 20.61 10.31 -3.58
C VAL A 24 20.44 11.78 -3.96
N GLU A 25 20.93 12.70 -3.13
CA GLU A 25 20.91 14.12 -3.47
C GLU A 25 21.82 14.47 -4.64
N ASP A 26 22.96 13.80 -4.75
CA ASP A 26 23.86 13.94 -5.89
C ASP A 26 23.17 13.45 -7.17
N ALA A 27 22.50 12.29 -7.13
CA ALA A 27 21.68 11.81 -8.25
C ALA A 27 20.52 12.75 -8.60
N MET A 28 19.84 13.34 -7.60
CA MET A 28 18.81 14.36 -7.83
C MET A 28 19.37 15.62 -8.49
N ARG A 29 20.61 16.01 -8.12
CA ARG A 29 21.29 17.17 -8.70
C ARG A 29 21.69 16.91 -10.15
N GLU A 30 22.24 15.73 -10.44
CA GLU A 30 22.57 15.29 -11.80
C GLU A 30 21.33 15.22 -12.67
N PHE A 31 20.22 14.68 -12.15
CA PHE A 31 18.94 14.67 -12.84
C PHE A 31 18.46 16.08 -13.17
N ALA A 32 18.45 16.98 -12.18
CA ALA A 32 18.01 18.36 -12.38
C ALA A 32 18.84 19.04 -13.48
N ALA A 33 20.17 18.91 -13.42
CA ALA A 33 21.06 19.47 -14.42
C ALA A 33 20.80 18.91 -15.83
N ARG A 34 20.60 17.59 -15.95
CA ARG A 34 20.27 16.93 -17.23
C ARG A 34 18.95 17.43 -17.83
N GLU A 35 17.96 17.70 -16.99
CA GLU A 35 16.65 18.22 -17.39
C GLU A 35 16.62 19.76 -17.54
N GLY A 36 17.76 20.44 -17.38
CA GLY A 36 17.87 21.89 -17.56
C GLY A 36 17.35 22.73 -16.38
N PHE A 37 17.35 22.14 -15.18
CA PHE A 37 16.97 22.80 -13.92
C PHE A 37 18.18 22.96 -12.99
N ASP A 38 18.12 24.01 -12.16
CA ASP A 38 18.99 24.12 -10.99
C ASP A 38 18.27 23.52 -9.78
N LEU A 39 18.86 22.48 -9.17
CA LEU A 39 18.34 21.92 -7.92
C LEU A 39 18.55 22.94 -6.79
N ALA A 40 17.45 23.44 -6.24
CA ALA A 40 17.42 24.35 -5.12
C ALA A 40 17.61 23.58 -3.80
N VAL A 41 16.79 23.87 -2.79
CA VAL A 41 16.84 23.17 -1.50
C VAL A 41 16.25 21.76 -1.64
N VAL A 42 16.93 20.77 -1.05
CA VAL A 42 16.37 19.44 -0.80
C VAL A 42 15.83 19.40 0.63
N HIS A 43 14.51 19.31 0.76
CA HIS A 43 13.84 19.22 2.05
C HIS A 43 13.89 17.77 2.55
N ARG A 44 14.58 17.56 3.67
CA ARG A 44 14.76 16.24 4.30
C ARG A 44 13.78 16.08 5.45
N GLU A 45 12.99 15.03 5.39
CA GLU A 45 12.07 14.62 6.44
C GLU A 45 12.53 13.31 7.07
N CYS A 46 12.26 13.13 8.37
CA CYS A 46 12.53 11.88 9.08
C CYS A 46 11.29 11.46 9.86
N GLY A 47 10.91 10.19 9.70
CA GLY A 47 9.81 9.59 10.45
C GLY A 47 8.44 10.19 10.11
N ALA A 48 7.60 10.39 11.13
CA ALA A 48 6.22 10.89 10.97
C ALA A 48 6.11 12.43 10.90
N ALA A 49 7.23 13.15 10.98
CA ALA A 49 7.22 14.62 10.93
C ALA A 49 6.74 15.14 9.56
N THR A 50 6.28 16.39 9.54
CA THR A 50 5.74 17.06 8.34
C THR A 50 6.34 18.45 8.09
N GLY A 51 7.28 18.88 8.92
CA GLY A 51 7.87 20.22 8.84
C GLY A 51 8.64 20.46 7.54
N ALA A 52 9.35 19.46 7.03
CA ALA A 52 10.10 19.59 5.78
C ALA A 52 9.17 19.63 4.57
N LEU A 53 8.08 18.85 4.61
CA LEU A 53 7.02 18.90 3.59
C LEU A 53 6.28 20.26 3.60
N TRP A 54 6.05 20.83 4.78
CA TRP A 54 5.48 22.17 4.90
C TRP A 54 6.42 23.24 4.33
N MET A 55 7.73 23.15 4.61
CA MET A 55 8.72 24.06 4.02
C MET A 55 8.77 23.93 2.50
N LEU A 56 8.73 22.71 1.96
CA LEU A 56 8.64 22.48 0.52
C LEU A 56 7.41 23.15 -0.07
N LEU A 57 6.23 22.96 0.55
CA LEU A 57 4.99 23.59 0.10
C LEU A 57 5.11 25.12 0.09
N ARG A 58 5.66 25.70 1.16
CA ARG A 58 5.91 27.14 1.28
C ARG A 58 6.82 27.63 0.16
N ASP A 59 7.98 27.00 -0.01
CA ASP A 59 8.99 27.43 -0.96
C ASP A 59 8.50 27.27 -2.40
N VAL A 60 7.81 26.18 -2.73
CA VAL A 60 7.16 25.99 -4.04
C VAL A 60 6.01 26.98 -4.25
N SER A 61 5.27 27.35 -3.22
CA SER A 61 4.18 28.34 -3.34
C SER A 61 4.69 29.76 -3.60
N GLN A 62 5.82 30.13 -2.99
CA GLN A 62 6.41 31.46 -3.07
C GLN A 62 7.35 31.63 -4.28
N ALA A 63 7.98 30.55 -4.72
CA ALA A 63 8.85 30.56 -5.89
C ALA A 63 8.06 30.64 -7.20
N TRP A 64 8.74 31.05 -8.27
CA TRP A 64 8.20 30.96 -9.64
C TRP A 64 8.36 29.56 -10.25
N SER A 65 9.02 28.64 -9.53
CA SER A 65 9.11 27.24 -9.96
C SER A 65 7.96 26.40 -9.40
N ARG A 66 7.56 25.41 -10.21
CA ARG A 66 6.56 24.40 -9.87
C ARG A 66 7.09 22.98 -10.11
N HIS A 67 8.41 22.79 -10.06
CA HIS A 67 9.05 21.49 -10.25
C HIS A 67 9.57 20.94 -8.93
N ILE A 68 9.17 19.73 -8.60
CA ILE A 68 9.63 18.98 -7.44
C ILE A 68 10.27 17.69 -7.92
N ILE A 69 11.40 17.31 -7.36
CA ILE A 69 12.00 15.99 -7.55
C ILE A 69 12.00 15.21 -6.25
N THR A 70 11.72 13.93 -6.35
CA THR A 70 11.82 12.98 -5.25
C THR A 70 12.31 11.63 -5.78
N PRO A 71 13.06 10.81 -5.02
CA PRO A 71 13.65 9.59 -5.58
C PRO A 71 12.60 8.61 -6.11
N THR A 72 11.51 8.43 -5.36
CA THR A 72 10.41 7.54 -5.73
C THR A 72 9.06 8.13 -5.33
N PRO A 73 7.94 7.68 -5.94
CA PRO A 73 6.60 8.10 -5.52
C PRO A 73 6.31 7.86 -4.04
N THR A 74 6.94 6.84 -3.43
CA THR A 74 6.75 6.48 -2.01
C THR A 74 7.10 7.61 -1.04
N HIS A 75 7.99 8.51 -1.43
CA HIS A 75 8.35 9.68 -0.65
C HIS A 75 7.18 10.67 -0.50
N LEU A 76 6.33 10.80 -1.51
CA LEU A 76 5.14 11.66 -1.50
C LEU A 76 3.84 10.86 -1.25
N LYS A 77 3.94 9.66 -0.66
CA LYS A 77 2.75 8.96 -0.16
C LYS A 77 2.32 9.52 1.18
N GLY A 78 1.00 9.53 1.40
CA GLY A 78 0.41 9.70 2.71
C GLY A 78 0.89 8.55 3.61
N GLY A 79 1.54 8.89 4.71
CA GLY A 79 1.68 7.97 5.83
C GLY A 79 0.43 8.03 6.71
N GLU A 80 0.50 7.43 7.89
CA GLU A 80 -0.57 7.46 8.91
C GLU A 80 -0.81 8.85 9.55
N ASN A 81 -0.24 9.92 8.98
CA ASN A 81 -0.30 11.28 9.52
C ASN A 81 -1.24 12.15 8.66
N ASP A 82 -2.39 12.54 9.22
CA ASP A 82 -3.40 13.39 8.58
C ASP A 82 -2.86 14.76 8.15
N ASP A 83 -1.88 15.32 8.86
CA ASP A 83 -1.22 16.57 8.48
C ASP A 83 -0.45 16.40 7.17
N ARG A 84 0.17 15.23 6.98
CA ARG A 84 0.91 14.92 5.76
C ARG A 84 -0.03 14.84 4.56
N LEU A 85 -1.17 14.17 4.73
CA LEU A 85 -2.21 14.09 3.70
C LEU A 85 -2.73 15.49 3.33
N THR A 86 -2.95 16.33 4.33
CA THR A 86 -3.37 17.72 4.13
C THR A 86 -2.34 18.51 3.32
N LEU A 87 -1.06 18.43 3.67
CA LEU A 87 0.01 19.14 2.96
C LEU A 87 0.21 18.62 1.54
N LEU A 88 0.15 17.31 1.32
CA LEU A 88 0.21 16.71 -0.02
C LEU A 88 -0.99 17.16 -0.88
N GLY A 89 -2.19 17.21 -0.29
CA GLY A 89 -3.38 17.74 -0.94
C GLY A 89 -3.23 19.22 -1.32
N GLN A 90 -2.64 20.04 -0.44
CA GLN A 90 -2.33 21.44 -0.74
C GLN A 90 -1.30 21.57 -1.87
N LEU A 91 -0.25 20.74 -1.85
CA LEU A 91 0.78 20.69 -2.88
C LEU A 91 0.16 20.37 -4.25
N GLN A 92 -0.72 19.36 -4.33
CA GLN A 92 -1.43 18.97 -5.56
C GLN A 92 -2.36 20.07 -6.12
N ARG A 93 -2.85 20.98 -5.27
CA ARG A 93 -3.68 22.12 -5.68
C ARG A 93 -2.86 23.26 -6.29
N LEU A 94 -1.54 23.30 -6.07
CA LEU A 94 -0.67 24.25 -6.77
C LEU A 94 -0.60 23.85 -8.26
N ARG A 95 -1.31 24.55 -9.13
CA ARG A 95 -1.25 24.31 -10.58
C ARG A 95 -0.47 25.42 -11.29
N PRO A 96 0.41 25.09 -12.25
CA PRO A 96 0.80 23.76 -12.71
C PRO A 96 2.00 23.17 -11.93
N LEU A 97 1.80 22.23 -11.00
CA LEU A 97 2.88 21.46 -10.35
C LEU A 97 3.30 20.25 -11.19
N ARG A 98 4.62 20.03 -11.33
CA ARG A 98 5.23 18.82 -11.89
C ARG A 98 6.12 18.15 -10.85
N VAL A 99 5.92 16.85 -10.69
CA VAL A 99 6.74 16.00 -9.82
C VAL A 99 7.56 15.05 -10.70
N TRP A 100 8.86 15.02 -10.46
CA TRP A 100 9.84 14.20 -11.14
C TRP A 100 10.34 13.11 -10.21
N TYR A 101 10.74 11.99 -10.81
CA TYR A 101 11.29 10.84 -10.12
C TYR A 101 12.65 10.48 -10.72
N LEU A 102 13.53 9.89 -9.91
CA LEU A 102 14.74 9.25 -10.43
C LEU A 102 14.35 8.03 -11.29
N ASP A 103 15.23 7.62 -12.19
CA ASP A 103 14.99 6.52 -13.11
C ASP A 103 14.59 5.23 -12.35
N PRO A 104 13.66 4.41 -12.87
CA PRO A 104 13.33 3.10 -12.31
C PRO A 104 14.54 2.25 -11.89
N ASP A 105 15.66 2.30 -12.61
CA ASP A 105 16.88 1.55 -12.25
C ASP A 105 17.59 2.15 -11.02
N ASP A 106 17.65 3.48 -10.94
CA ASP A 106 18.17 4.21 -9.77
C ASP A 106 17.28 3.99 -8.53
N ALA A 107 15.96 4.00 -8.75
CA ALA A 107 14.95 3.69 -7.74
C ALA A 107 15.02 2.23 -7.26
N ALA A 108 15.27 1.27 -8.16
CA ALA A 108 15.41 -0.14 -7.82
C ALA A 108 16.69 -0.41 -7.02
N ALA A 109 17.80 0.28 -7.32
CA ALA A 109 19.03 0.22 -6.54
C ALA A 109 18.81 0.75 -5.11
N LEU A 110 17.99 1.79 -4.94
CA LEU A 110 17.57 2.30 -3.63
C LEU A 110 16.72 1.28 -2.86
N VAL A 111 15.67 0.74 -3.47
CA VAL A 111 14.73 -0.19 -2.83
C VAL A 111 15.38 -1.52 -2.41
N ARG A 112 16.30 -2.07 -3.21
CA ARG A 112 17.03 -3.31 -2.88
C ARG A 112 17.92 -3.16 -1.64
N THR A 113 18.35 -1.94 -1.33
CA THR A 113 19.37 -1.68 -0.32
C THR A 113 18.77 -1.30 1.04
N VAL A 114 17.59 -0.67 1.07
CA VAL A 114 16.80 -0.50 2.32
C VAL A 114 16.49 -1.85 2.98
N ARG A 115 16.36 -2.92 2.18
CA ARG A 115 16.22 -4.30 2.68
C ARG A 115 17.51 -4.88 3.29
N ARG A 116 18.69 -4.32 2.99
CA ARG A 116 19.99 -4.77 3.51
C ARG A 116 20.44 -4.03 4.76
N ASN A 117 20.09 -2.74 4.91
CA ASN A 117 20.54 -1.89 6.03
C ASN A 117 19.64 -1.94 7.27
N ARG A 118 18.58 -2.74 7.30
CA ARG A 118 17.94 -3.09 8.56
C ARG A 118 18.73 -4.24 9.19
N ASP A 119 19.40 -3.97 10.30
CA ASP A 119 19.88 -4.98 11.26
C ASP A 119 18.69 -5.77 11.83
N ILE A 120 18.08 -6.60 10.99
CA ILE A 120 17.10 -7.60 11.38
C ILE A 120 17.92 -8.80 11.81
N PRO A 121 17.81 -9.28 13.06
CA PRO A 121 18.23 -10.63 13.40
C PRO A 121 17.53 -11.56 12.41
N SER A 122 18.29 -12.14 11.48
CA SER A 122 17.76 -13.05 10.48
C SER A 122 16.89 -14.09 11.19
N PRO A 123 15.59 -14.21 10.88
CA PRO A 123 14.90 -15.43 11.22
C PRO A 123 15.59 -16.49 10.39
N ARG A 124 16.29 -17.41 11.08
CA ARG A 124 16.87 -18.66 10.57
C ARG A 124 16.55 -18.92 9.10
N ALA A 125 17.59 -18.94 8.27
CA ALA A 125 17.61 -19.42 6.88
C ALA A 125 16.37 -20.25 6.53
N SER A 126 15.34 -19.55 6.06
CA SER A 126 14.17 -20.21 5.50
C SER A 126 14.45 -20.32 4.01
N ALA A 127 14.30 -21.53 3.50
CA ALA A 127 14.57 -21.94 2.13
C ALA A 127 14.15 -20.88 1.08
N PRO A 128 14.82 -20.84 -0.09
CA PRO A 128 14.50 -19.90 -1.16
C PRO A 128 12.99 -19.85 -1.40
N THR A 129 12.38 -18.71 -1.07
CA THR A 129 10.94 -18.52 -1.27
C THR A 129 10.70 -18.52 -2.78
N PRO A 130 9.85 -19.41 -3.32
CA PRO A 130 9.64 -19.51 -4.75
C PRO A 130 9.11 -18.18 -5.32
N PRO A 131 9.42 -17.87 -6.59
CA PRO A 131 9.03 -16.62 -7.24
C PRO A 131 7.51 -16.42 -7.18
N ARG A 132 7.08 -15.21 -6.83
CA ARG A 132 5.66 -14.80 -6.78
C ARG A 132 5.36 -13.98 -8.03
N THR A 133 4.35 -14.38 -8.80
CA THR A 133 3.88 -13.62 -9.96
C THR A 133 2.56 -12.92 -9.60
N PRO A 134 2.47 -11.58 -9.64
CA PRO A 134 1.23 -10.89 -9.35
C PRO A 134 0.19 -11.19 -10.44
N ILE A 135 -0.98 -11.67 -10.01
CA ILE A 135 -2.15 -11.84 -10.88
C ILE A 135 -2.91 -10.52 -10.98
N GLY A 136 -3.03 -9.82 -9.85
CA GLY A 136 -3.68 -8.52 -9.78
C GLY A 136 -3.73 -7.99 -8.36
N GLN A 137 -4.11 -6.73 -8.24
CA GLN A 137 -4.41 -6.08 -6.98
C GLN A 137 -5.63 -5.16 -7.12
N PHE A 138 -6.35 -4.94 -6.04
CA PHE A 138 -7.37 -3.91 -5.95
C PHE A 138 -7.47 -3.34 -4.54
N GLU A 139 -7.92 -2.09 -4.47
CA GLU A 139 -8.08 -1.34 -3.23
C GLU A 139 -9.56 -1.05 -2.98
N LEU A 140 -9.97 -1.18 -1.73
CA LEU A 140 -11.34 -0.98 -1.27
C LEU A 140 -11.35 -0.09 -0.03
N ARG A 141 -12.29 0.84 0.02
CA ARG A 141 -12.61 1.61 1.24
C ARG A 141 -13.79 0.96 1.91
N LEU A 142 -13.68 0.62 3.20
CA LEU A 142 -14.78 -0.02 3.92
C LEU A 142 -16.05 0.83 3.93
N ASN A 143 -17.10 0.29 3.31
CA ASN A 143 -18.46 0.81 3.26
C ASN A 143 -19.43 -0.33 2.90
N LEU A 144 -20.73 -0.04 2.87
CA LEU A 144 -21.77 -1.03 2.56
C LEU A 144 -21.63 -1.69 1.17
N ALA A 145 -21.02 -1.00 0.20
CA ALA A 145 -20.84 -1.52 -1.15
C ALA A 145 -19.58 -2.40 -1.29
N THR A 146 -18.70 -2.42 -0.29
CA THR A 146 -17.37 -3.06 -0.36
C THR A 146 -17.45 -4.55 -0.66
N ARG A 147 -18.44 -5.24 -0.07
CA ARG A 147 -18.66 -6.67 -0.31
C ARG A 147 -18.89 -6.98 -1.79
N GLY A 148 -19.81 -6.26 -2.44
CA GLY A 148 -20.12 -6.49 -3.86
C GLY A 148 -18.94 -6.16 -4.77
N LEU A 149 -18.21 -5.08 -4.48
CA LEU A 149 -17.02 -4.69 -5.23
C LEU A 149 -15.90 -5.74 -5.12
N ALA A 150 -15.66 -6.28 -3.92
CA ALA A 150 -14.65 -7.30 -3.70
C ALA A 150 -14.92 -8.56 -4.53
N GLN A 151 -16.18 -9.00 -4.61
CA GLN A 151 -16.59 -10.16 -5.40
C GLN A 151 -16.37 -9.93 -6.90
N ILE A 152 -16.82 -8.77 -7.42
CA ILE A 152 -16.65 -8.42 -8.84
C ILE A 152 -15.16 -8.40 -9.21
N GLN A 153 -14.34 -7.68 -8.43
CA GLN A 153 -12.90 -7.56 -8.69
C GLN A 153 -12.17 -8.90 -8.61
N THR A 154 -12.50 -9.72 -7.61
CA THR A 154 -11.95 -11.08 -7.46
C THR A 154 -12.30 -11.94 -8.67
N HIS A 155 -13.57 -11.93 -9.09
CA HIS A 155 -14.04 -12.72 -10.22
C HIS A 155 -13.37 -12.28 -11.54
N GLU A 156 -13.27 -10.98 -11.78
CA GLU A 156 -12.64 -10.42 -12.98
C GLU A 156 -11.16 -10.82 -13.07
N LEU A 157 -10.38 -10.60 -12.01
CA LEU A 157 -8.95 -10.89 -11.99
C LEU A 157 -8.67 -12.38 -12.16
N LEU A 158 -9.41 -13.24 -11.47
CA LEU A 158 -9.22 -14.69 -11.57
C LEU A 158 -9.69 -15.25 -12.90
N THR A 159 -10.77 -14.72 -13.48
CA THR A 159 -11.23 -15.13 -14.81
C THR A 159 -10.19 -14.76 -15.87
N ARG A 160 -9.66 -13.53 -15.82
CA ARG A 160 -8.59 -13.09 -16.72
C ARG A 160 -7.31 -13.93 -16.61
N ALA A 161 -7.04 -14.46 -15.42
CA ALA A 161 -5.89 -15.32 -15.15
C ALA A 161 -6.12 -16.81 -15.47
N GLY A 162 -7.32 -17.19 -15.93
CA GLY A 162 -7.69 -18.59 -16.15
C GLY A 162 -7.91 -19.40 -14.86
N LEU A 163 -8.10 -18.74 -13.72
CA LEU A 163 -8.27 -19.32 -12.38
C LEU A 163 -9.68 -19.15 -11.83
N ARG A 164 -10.71 -19.06 -12.70
CA ARG A 164 -12.12 -18.85 -12.31
C ARG A 164 -12.63 -19.88 -11.27
N HIS A 165 -12.12 -21.11 -11.30
CA HIS A 165 -12.48 -22.14 -10.33
C HIS A 165 -12.06 -21.82 -8.89
N LEU A 166 -11.15 -20.85 -8.70
CA LEU A 166 -10.71 -20.37 -7.38
C LEU A 166 -11.48 -19.12 -6.93
N SER A 167 -12.45 -18.61 -7.69
CA SER A 167 -13.19 -17.40 -7.30
C SER A 167 -13.90 -17.56 -5.96
N GLU A 168 -14.62 -18.67 -5.76
CA GLU A 168 -15.32 -18.92 -4.50
C GLU A 168 -14.40 -18.99 -3.27
N PRO A 169 -13.32 -19.81 -3.24
CA PRO A 169 -12.44 -19.86 -2.08
C PRO A 169 -11.67 -18.54 -1.84
N VAL A 170 -11.32 -17.80 -2.90
CA VAL A 170 -10.69 -16.47 -2.74
C VAL A 170 -11.69 -15.46 -2.18
N GLU A 171 -12.93 -15.46 -2.68
CA GLU A 171 -14.00 -14.61 -2.15
C GLU A 171 -14.25 -14.90 -0.67
N GLN A 172 -14.30 -16.18 -0.26
CA GLN A 172 -14.49 -16.54 1.15
C GLN A 172 -13.42 -15.92 2.05
N ILE A 173 -12.14 -15.98 1.65
CA ILE A 173 -11.04 -15.38 2.42
C ILE A 173 -11.18 -13.85 2.48
N VAL A 174 -11.39 -13.21 1.33
CA VAL A 174 -11.48 -11.74 1.26
C VAL A 174 -12.70 -11.24 2.05
N LEU A 175 -13.86 -11.87 1.87
CA LEU A 175 -15.09 -11.50 2.57
C LEU A 175 -15.01 -11.74 4.08
N ALA A 176 -14.27 -12.75 4.52
CA ALA A 176 -14.06 -13.01 5.94
C ALA A 176 -13.23 -11.88 6.58
N VAL A 177 -12.12 -11.47 5.95
CA VAL A 177 -11.32 -10.32 6.43
C VAL A 177 -12.14 -9.03 6.38
N LEU A 178 -12.93 -8.80 5.32
CA LEU A 178 -13.82 -7.65 5.24
C LEU A 178 -14.86 -7.63 6.37
N ALA A 179 -15.47 -8.77 6.68
CA ALA A 179 -16.45 -8.88 7.75
C ALA A 179 -15.83 -8.57 9.11
N GLU A 180 -14.66 -9.15 9.40
CA GLU A 180 -13.89 -8.83 10.59
C GLU A 180 -13.62 -7.32 10.66
N ALA A 181 -13.13 -6.72 9.58
CA ALA A 181 -12.77 -5.31 9.52
C ALA A 181 -13.98 -4.37 9.70
N MET A 182 -15.13 -4.75 9.15
CA MET A 182 -16.40 -4.02 9.33
C MET A 182 -16.89 -4.11 10.78
N THR A 183 -16.82 -5.28 11.42
CA THR A 183 -17.18 -5.43 12.84
C THR A 183 -16.28 -4.60 13.75
N ALA A 184 -14.97 -4.56 13.50
CA ALA A 184 -14.05 -3.72 14.27
C ALA A 184 -14.26 -2.22 14.04
N ALA A 185 -14.74 -1.84 12.85
CA ALA A 185 -15.09 -0.46 12.51
C ALA A 185 -16.42 0.00 13.13
N GLU A 186 -17.16 -0.86 13.84
CA GLU A 186 -18.36 -0.50 14.62
C GLU A 186 -18.09 -0.25 16.13
N PRO A 187 -17.30 0.75 16.58
CA PRO A 187 -17.50 1.27 17.92
C PRO A 187 -18.79 2.11 17.92
N GLY A 188 -19.78 1.70 18.71
CA GLY A 188 -21.12 2.32 18.80
C GLY A 188 -21.18 3.83 19.08
N ILE A 189 -20.04 4.48 19.36
CA ILE A 189 -19.90 5.93 19.52
C ILE A 189 -19.66 6.64 18.17
N TYR A 190 -18.95 6.01 17.22
CA TYR A 190 -18.63 6.61 15.92
C TYR A 190 -19.67 6.35 14.84
N ALA A 191 -20.54 5.34 15.00
CA ALA A 191 -21.62 5.08 14.04
C ALA A 191 -22.58 6.29 13.87
N ARG A 192 -22.83 7.06 14.95
CA ARG A 192 -23.62 8.30 14.88
C ARG A 192 -22.85 9.47 14.25
N LEU A 193 -21.53 9.53 14.42
CA LEU A 193 -20.67 10.54 13.80
C LEU A 193 -20.47 10.28 12.31
N ALA A 194 -20.27 9.03 11.90
CA ALA A 194 -20.13 8.62 10.50
C ALA A 194 -21.41 8.88 9.68
N ALA A 195 -22.59 8.80 10.31
CA ALA A 195 -23.86 9.15 9.68
C ALA A 195 -24.04 10.68 9.46
N GLY A 196 -23.41 11.52 10.29
CA GLY A 196 -23.50 12.98 10.19
C GLY A 196 -22.33 13.64 9.45
N PHE A 197 -21.14 13.02 9.47
CA PHE A 197 -19.88 13.55 8.95
C PHE A 197 -19.02 12.41 8.38
N PRO A 198 -19.33 11.91 7.17
CA PRO A 198 -18.63 10.77 6.57
C PRO A 198 -17.13 11.00 6.32
N ASP A 199 -16.69 12.26 6.24
CA ASP A 199 -15.29 12.63 6.01
C ASP A 199 -14.40 12.56 7.27
N LEU A 200 -14.98 12.38 8.46
CA LEU A 200 -14.27 12.38 9.75
C LEU A 200 -14.11 10.99 10.37
N ALA A 201 -14.74 9.96 9.80
CA ALA A 201 -14.55 8.59 10.26
C ALA A 201 -13.24 8.03 9.67
N PRO A 202 -12.35 7.42 10.47
CA PRO A 202 -11.15 6.79 9.94
C PRO A 202 -11.56 5.72 8.92
N SER A 203 -11.30 5.98 7.64
CA SER A 203 -11.66 5.05 6.58
C SER A 203 -10.65 3.91 6.56
N ASN A 204 -10.99 2.79 7.20
CA ASN A 204 -10.15 1.59 7.08
C ASN A 204 -10.11 1.18 5.61
N GLN A 205 -8.92 1.25 5.02
CA GLN A 205 -8.67 0.88 3.63
C GLN A 205 -8.11 -0.53 3.59
N ILE A 206 -8.58 -1.30 2.61
CA ILE A 206 -8.20 -2.68 2.42
C ILE A 206 -7.64 -2.85 1.02
N THR A 207 -6.47 -3.46 0.93
CA THR A 207 -5.81 -3.80 -0.33
C THR A 207 -5.70 -5.30 -0.44
N VAL A 208 -6.13 -5.85 -1.57
CA VAL A 208 -6.08 -7.28 -1.85
C VAL A 208 -5.05 -7.53 -2.94
N TRP A 209 -4.12 -8.47 -2.72
CA TRP A 209 -3.22 -9.00 -3.75
C TRP A 209 -3.50 -10.47 -3.98
N LEU A 210 -3.50 -10.83 -5.27
CA LEU A 210 -3.57 -12.20 -5.73
C LEU A 210 -2.22 -12.56 -6.34
N LEU A 211 -1.49 -13.47 -5.70
CA LEU A 211 -0.12 -13.81 -6.08
C LEU A 211 -0.04 -15.29 -6.46
N ARG A 212 0.33 -15.57 -7.72
CA ARG A 212 0.58 -16.93 -8.18
C ARG A 212 1.96 -17.41 -7.72
N ARG A 213 2.00 -18.61 -7.16
CA ARG A 213 3.21 -19.41 -6.92
C ARG A 213 3.17 -20.66 -7.79
N GLU A 214 4.20 -21.49 -7.71
CA GLU A 214 4.33 -22.70 -8.53
C GLU A 214 3.11 -23.63 -8.43
N SER A 215 2.63 -23.91 -7.20
CA SER A 215 1.51 -24.84 -6.94
C SER A 215 0.34 -24.21 -6.17
N THR A 216 0.43 -22.93 -5.80
CA THR A 216 -0.58 -22.26 -4.97
C THR A 216 -0.90 -20.85 -5.46
N LEU A 217 -2.11 -20.40 -5.15
CA LEU A 217 -2.52 -19.00 -5.18
C LEU A 217 -2.46 -18.44 -3.76
N GLU A 218 -1.61 -17.45 -3.54
CA GLU A 218 -1.54 -16.73 -2.27
C GLU A 218 -2.44 -15.49 -2.35
N VAL A 219 -3.44 -15.44 -1.48
CA VAL A 219 -4.32 -14.29 -1.26
C VAL A 219 -3.75 -13.51 -0.10
N GLN A 220 -3.50 -12.22 -0.32
CA GLN A 220 -3.07 -11.30 0.73
C GLN A 220 -4.08 -10.17 0.86
N VAL A 221 -4.50 -9.90 2.09
CA VAL A 221 -5.40 -8.79 2.42
C VAL A 221 -4.69 -7.93 3.46
N HIS A 222 -4.30 -6.72 3.07
CA HIS A 222 -3.74 -5.72 3.97
C HIS A 222 -4.82 -4.72 4.33
N GLU A 223 -5.09 -4.59 5.61
CA GLU A 223 -5.94 -3.53 6.16
C GLU A 223 -5.10 -2.51 6.90
N THR A 224 -5.55 -1.25 6.90
CA THR A 224 -4.88 -0.18 7.65
C THR A 224 -5.04 -0.30 9.16
N ALA A 225 -6.06 -1.04 9.63
CA ALA A 225 -6.26 -1.29 11.06
C ALA A 225 -5.24 -2.31 11.63
N SER A 226 -4.77 -2.07 12.85
CA SER A 226 -3.85 -2.97 13.57
C SER A 226 -4.61 -4.00 14.39
N ARG A 227 -4.53 -5.27 13.99
CA ARG A 227 -5.29 -6.42 14.48
C ARG A 227 -4.50 -7.72 14.39
N ALA A 228 -3.18 -7.63 14.31
CA ALA A 228 -2.33 -8.79 14.07
C ALA A 228 -2.43 -9.88 15.16
N ASP A 229 -2.81 -9.47 16.38
CA ASP A 229 -2.98 -10.35 17.53
C ASP A 229 -4.40 -10.95 17.65
N GLU A 230 -5.33 -10.56 16.78
CA GLU A 230 -6.70 -11.05 16.80
C GLU A 230 -6.86 -12.41 16.09
N LEU A 231 -7.75 -13.24 16.63
CA LEU A 231 -8.09 -14.54 16.05
C LEU A 231 -8.60 -14.38 14.62
N MET A 232 -8.12 -15.23 13.73
CA MET A 232 -8.60 -15.31 12.35
C MET A 232 -9.91 -16.11 12.31
N SER A 233 -10.83 -15.68 11.46
CA SER A 233 -12.07 -16.40 11.19
C SER A 233 -11.85 -17.76 10.52
N ASP A 234 -12.81 -18.66 10.74
CA ASP A 234 -12.83 -20.04 10.22
C ASP A 234 -12.58 -20.16 8.71
N PRO A 235 -13.10 -19.27 7.83
CA PRO A 235 -12.81 -19.36 6.39
C PRO A 235 -11.33 -19.18 6.05
N ILE A 236 -10.56 -18.50 6.90
CA ILE A 236 -9.12 -18.25 6.68
C ILE A 236 -8.30 -19.43 7.23
N THR A 237 -8.68 -19.94 8.40
CA THR A 237 -7.99 -21.06 9.07
C THR A 237 -8.29 -22.41 8.41
N ALA A 238 -9.34 -22.52 7.59
CA ALA A 238 -9.67 -23.71 6.80
C ALA A 238 -8.57 -24.12 5.79
N PHE A 239 -7.66 -23.20 5.44
CA PHE A 239 -6.54 -23.49 4.54
C PHE A 239 -5.29 -23.92 5.32
N ALA A 240 -4.55 -24.92 4.82
CA ALA A 240 -3.39 -25.47 5.55
C ALA A 240 -2.25 -24.45 5.75
N GLU A 241 -2.11 -23.48 4.84
CA GLU A 241 -1.08 -22.44 4.89
C GLU A 241 -1.75 -21.07 4.94
N HIS A 242 -1.78 -20.49 6.13
CA HIS A 242 -2.35 -19.17 6.38
C HIS A 242 -1.57 -18.45 7.49
N GLY A 243 -1.82 -17.16 7.64
CA GLY A 243 -1.28 -16.40 8.75
C GLY A 243 -1.69 -14.95 8.75
N ARG A 244 -1.40 -14.30 9.87
CA ARG A 244 -1.63 -12.88 10.09
C ARG A 244 -0.37 -12.28 10.70
N VAL A 245 0.04 -11.14 10.18
CA VAL A 245 1.22 -10.42 10.65
C VAL A 245 0.97 -8.92 10.64
N GLN A 246 1.62 -8.20 11.55
CA GLN A 246 1.72 -6.75 11.49
C GLN A 246 2.92 -6.38 10.62
N PRO A 247 2.72 -5.89 9.38
CA PRO A 247 3.85 -5.43 8.59
C PRO A 247 4.41 -4.14 9.20
N GLU A 248 5.70 -3.90 8.97
CA GLU A 248 6.36 -2.68 9.46
C GLU A 248 5.77 -1.38 8.87
N THR A 249 4.97 -1.49 7.80
CA THR A 249 4.24 -0.38 7.19
C THR A 249 2.97 0.01 7.95
N GLY A 250 2.66 -0.66 9.06
CA GLY A 250 1.43 -0.47 9.83
C GLY A 250 0.28 -1.34 9.32
N GLY A 251 -0.79 -1.40 10.11
CA GLY A 251 -1.98 -2.20 9.84
C GLY A 251 -1.81 -3.71 10.03
N THR A 252 -2.59 -4.50 9.31
CA THR A 252 -2.62 -5.96 9.43
C THR A 252 -2.60 -6.61 8.07
N LEU A 253 -1.66 -7.54 7.87
CA LEU A 253 -1.60 -8.38 6.68
C LEU A 253 -2.11 -9.77 7.02
N THR A 254 -3.27 -10.13 6.50
CA THR A 254 -3.79 -11.49 6.55
C THR A 254 -3.51 -12.18 5.22
N TRP A 255 -3.03 -13.42 5.25
CA TRP A 255 -2.73 -14.18 4.05
C TRP A 255 -3.15 -15.64 4.17
N ALA A 256 -3.49 -16.24 3.04
CA ALA A 256 -3.82 -17.66 2.92
C ALA A 256 -3.41 -18.18 1.54
N ARG A 257 -3.04 -19.46 1.46
CA ARG A 257 -2.63 -20.12 0.22
C ARG A 257 -3.62 -21.22 -0.16
N ILE A 258 -4.09 -21.13 -1.41
CA ILE A 258 -5.03 -22.07 -2.01
C ILE A 258 -4.26 -22.91 -3.03
N PRO A 259 -4.29 -24.26 -2.98
CA PRO A 259 -3.66 -25.09 -3.99
C PRO A 259 -4.28 -24.85 -5.38
N LEU A 260 -3.44 -24.63 -6.40
CA LEU A 260 -3.91 -24.48 -7.79
C LEU A 260 -4.47 -25.80 -8.36
N ALA A 261 -4.03 -26.94 -7.80
CA ALA A 261 -4.52 -28.26 -8.15
C ALA A 261 -5.86 -28.60 -7.46
N ALA A 262 -6.34 -27.76 -6.54
CA ALA A 262 -7.57 -28.04 -5.82
C ALA A 262 -8.76 -27.93 -6.79
N THR A 263 -9.28 -29.09 -7.19
CA THR A 263 -10.70 -29.21 -7.50
C THR A 263 -11.39 -29.41 -6.15
N PRO A 264 -12.17 -28.46 -5.61
CA PRO A 264 -12.83 -28.69 -4.34
C PRO A 264 -13.86 -29.81 -4.51
N SER A 265 -13.75 -30.87 -3.71
CA SER A 265 -14.87 -31.77 -3.44
C SER A 265 -15.88 -30.98 -2.62
N VAL A 266 -16.94 -30.49 -3.27
CA VAL A 266 -18.04 -29.83 -2.57
C VAL A 266 -18.81 -30.89 -1.78
N SER A 267 -18.50 -31.04 -0.50
CA SER A 267 -19.36 -31.76 0.43
C SER A 267 -20.61 -30.92 0.70
N TYR A 268 -21.64 -31.08 -0.14
CA TYR A 268 -23.01 -30.70 0.19
C TYR A 268 -23.53 -31.65 1.28
N SER A 269 -23.17 -31.40 2.52
CA SER A 269 -23.75 -32.09 3.68
C SER A 269 -24.28 -31.02 4.64
N SER A 270 -25.59 -31.10 4.88
CA SER A 270 -26.35 -30.39 5.91
C SER A 270 -27.03 -29.08 5.50
N LEU A 271 -28.02 -29.19 4.60
CA LEU A 271 -29.25 -28.37 4.64
C LEU A 271 -30.43 -29.22 4.12
N ARG A 272 -30.70 -30.33 4.79
CA ARG A 272 -32.02 -30.99 4.79
C ARG A 272 -32.33 -31.47 6.20
N SER A 273 -32.96 -30.61 6.97
CA SER A 273 -33.90 -30.97 8.04
C SER A 273 -34.47 -29.68 8.62
N ALA A 274 -35.71 -29.37 8.22
CA ALA A 274 -36.74 -28.69 9.02
C ALA A 274 -37.77 -27.99 8.11
N VAL A 275 -38.58 -28.75 7.39
CA VAL A 275 -40.00 -28.43 7.19
C VAL A 275 -40.76 -29.75 7.12
N SER A 276 -41.31 -30.17 8.25
CA SER A 276 -42.53 -30.95 8.37
C SER A 276 -43.31 -30.36 9.54
#